data_AF-A0A0B8P6Z6-F1
#
_entry.id   AF-A0A0B8P6Z6-F1
#
_cell.length_a   1.000
_cell.length_b   1.000
_cell.length_c   1.000
_cell.angle_alpha   90.00
_cell.angle_beta   90.00
_cell.angle_gamma   90.00
#
_symmetry.space_group_name_H-M   'P 1'
#
loop_
_entity.id
_entity.type
_entity.pdbx_description
1 polymer ?
#
loop_
_entity_poly.entity_id
_entity_poly.type
_entity_poly.pdbx_seq_one_letter_code
_entity_poly.pdbx_strand_id
1 'polypeptide(L)' 'MKKNNTTISDETQQQAMQVAKATQRPGQTKEQTKLIAQGIAKGIAEYKKQHKQKARQADKAKKRNVKAKQAR' A
#
# COMPACT_ATOMS: atom_id res chain seq x y z
N MET A 1 -6.16 -25.11 1.57
CA MET A 1 -5.35 -24.02 2.18
C MET A 1 -5.78 -22.69 1.58
N LYS A 2 -6.37 -21.80 2.39
CA LYS A 2 -6.77 -20.46 1.94
C LYS A 2 -5.50 -19.64 1.68
N LYS A 3 -5.22 -19.29 0.42
CA LYS A 3 -4.16 -18.34 0.07
C LYS A 3 -4.64 -16.97 0.54
N ASN A 4 -4.13 -16.52 1.68
CA ASN A 4 -4.34 -15.17 2.19
C ASN A 4 -3.65 -14.22 1.20
N ASN A 5 -4.40 -13.76 0.20
CA ASN A 5 -3.88 -12.96 -0.90
C ASN A 5 -3.67 -11.51 -0.46
N THR A 6 -2.84 -11.29 0.56
CA THR A 6 -2.08 -10.06 0.74
C THR A 6 -0.88 -10.09 -0.22
N THR A 7 -1.13 -10.36 -1.50
CA THR A 7 -0.11 -10.31 -2.54
C THR A 7 0.21 -8.85 -2.78
N ILE A 8 1.25 -8.37 -2.11
CA ILE A 8 1.91 -7.11 -2.45
C ILE A 8 2.30 -7.21 -3.92
N SER A 9 1.87 -6.26 -4.75
CA SER A 9 2.15 -6.29 -6.19
C SER A 9 3.65 -6.35 -6.46
N ASP A 10 4.05 -7.05 -7.52
CA ASP A 10 5.46 -7.15 -7.91
C ASP A 10 6.09 -5.77 -8.09
N GLU A 11 5.33 -4.82 -8.65
CA GLU A 11 5.72 -3.41 -8.74
C GLU A 11 6.04 -2.79 -7.37
N THR A 12 5.21 -3.05 -6.35
CA THR A 12 5.45 -2.53 -4.99
C THR A 12 6.68 -3.19 -4.35
N GLN A 13 6.93 -4.48 -4.65
CA GLN A 13 8.14 -5.17 -4.20
C GLN A 13 9.40 -4.62 -4.89
N GLN A 14 9.33 -4.35 -6.19
CA GLN A 14 10.43 -3.76 -6.97
C GLN A 14 10.75 -2.35 -6.48
N GLN A 15 9.73 -1.49 -6.28
CA GLN A 15 9.90 -0.15 -5.71
C GLN A 15 10.55 -0.23 -4.33
N ALA A 16 10.08 -1.13 -3.47
CA ALA A 16 10.65 -1.31 -2.14
C ALA A 16 12.12 -1.77 -2.18
N MET A 17 12.46 -2.66 -3.12
CA MET A 17 13.85 -3.09 -3.35
C MET A 17 14.73 -1.95 -3.86
N GLN A 18 14.24 -1.08 -4.75
CA GLN A 18 14.98 0.07 -5.23
C GLN A 18 15.26 1.05 -4.09
N VAL A 19 14.26 1.35 -3.26
CA VAL A 19 14.42 2.25 -2.10
C VAL A 19 15.37 1.64 -1.06
N ALA A 20 15.25 0.34 -0.77
CA ALA A 20 16.16 -0.35 0.16
C ALA A 20 17.61 -0.32 -0.33
N LYS A 21 17.84 -0.50 -1.63
CA LYS A 21 19.19 -0.38 -2.22
C LYS A 21 19.71 1.06 -2.21
N ALA A 22 18.86 2.04 -2.51
CA ALA A 22 19.24 3.45 -2.46
C ALA A 22 19.61 3.92 -1.05
N THR A 23 19.05 3.29 -0.02
CA THR A 23 19.30 3.58 1.41
C THR A 23 20.29 2.61 2.07
N GLN A 24 20.94 1.76 1.27
CA GLN A 24 21.90 0.77 1.76
C GLN A 24 23.09 1.45 2.44
N ARG A 25 23.45 0.98 3.63
CA ARG A 25 24.63 1.45 4.38
C ARG A 25 25.84 0.55 4.10
N PRO A 26 27.08 1.09 4.18
CA PRO A 26 28.29 0.27 4.10
C PRO A 26 28.25 -0.87 5.14
N GLY A 27 28.63 -2.08 4.73
CA GLY A 27 28.60 -3.27 5.59
C GLY A 27 27.24 -3.97 5.71
N GLN A 28 26.17 -3.45 5.08
CA GLN A 28 24.86 -4.12 5.08
C GLN A 28 24.86 -5.37 4.19
N THR A 29 24.39 -6.50 4.73
CA THR A 29 24.26 -7.76 3.98
C THR A 29 23.06 -7.74 3.04
N LYS A 30 23.11 -8.58 2.00
CA LYS A 30 22.00 -8.72 1.03
C LYS A 30 20.69 -9.13 1.71
N GLU A 31 20.76 -9.96 2.74
CA GLU A 31 19.59 -10.38 3.52
C GLU A 31 19.00 -9.24 4.33
N GLN A 32 19.83 -8.40 4.94
CA GLN A 32 19.38 -7.21 5.66
C GLN A 32 18.70 -6.22 4.71
N THR A 33 19.26 -5.96 3.52
CA THR A 33 18.61 -5.12 2.50
C THR A 33 17.25 -5.72 2.07
N LYS A 34 17.16 -7.04 1.94
CA LYS A 34 15.90 -7.74 1.61
C LYS A 34 14.85 -7.59 2.73
N LEU A 35 15.25 -7.66 4.00
CA LEU A 35 14.36 -7.43 5.13
C LEU A 35 13.82 -5.99 5.15
N ILE A 36 14.68 -5.01 4.89
CA ILE A 36 14.26 -3.60 4.77
C ILE A 36 13.27 -3.44 3.62
N ALA A 37 13.55 -4.02 2.45
CA ALA A 37 12.64 -3.99 1.31
C ALA A 37 11.28 -4.61 1.66
N GLN A 38 11.23 -5.72 2.40
CA GLN A 38 9.95 -6.29 2.86
C GLN A 38 9.18 -5.33 3.78
N GLY A 39 9.86 -4.62 4.67
CA GLY A 39 9.26 -3.59 5.53
C GLY A 39 8.65 -2.44 4.71
N ILE A 40 9.42 -1.89 3.77
CA ILE A 40 8.97 -0.81 2.88
C ILE A 40 7.77 -1.26 2.04
N ALA A 41 7.83 -2.47 1.48
CA ALA A 41 6.76 -3.04 0.67
C ALA A 41 5.44 -3.16 1.45
N LYS A 42 5.51 -3.60 2.71
CA LYS A 42 4.35 -3.65 3.62
C LYS A 42 3.79 -2.26 3.89
N GLY A 43 4.65 -1.28 4.17
CA GLY A 43 4.23 0.10 4.42
C GLY A 43 3.48 0.72 3.23
N ILE A 44 4.00 0.55 2.02
CA ILE A 44 3.33 1.03 0.80
C ILE A 44 1.98 0.35 0.61
N ALA A 45 1.90 -0.97 0.83
CA ALA A 45 0.66 -1.72 0.69
C ALA A 45 -0.42 -1.27 1.69
N GLU A 46 -0.02 -1.06 2.95
CA GLU A 46 -0.92 -0.57 3.99
C GLU A 46 -1.42 0.84 3.70
N TYR A 47 -0.52 1.75 3.30
CA TYR A 47 -0.89 3.11 2.90
C TYR A 47 -1.91 3.11 1.75
N LYS A 48 -1.64 2.35 0.68
CA LYS A 48 -2.57 2.20 -0.46
C LYS A 48 -3.93 1.65 -0.02
N LYS A 49 -3.96 0.70 0.92
CA LYS A 49 -5.20 0.12 1.47
C LYS A 49 -6.02 1.18 2.23
N GLN A 50 -5.40 1.90 3.15
CA GLN A 50 -6.07 2.95 3.93
C GLN A 50 -6.59 4.06 3.01
N HIS A 51 -5.80 4.47 2.02
CA HIS A 51 -6.20 5.52 1.08
C HIS A 51 -7.39 5.10 0.21
N LYS A 52 -7.43 3.85 -0.27
CA LYS A 52 -8.58 3.30 -1.00
C LYS A 52 -9.84 3.24 -0.14
N GLN A 53 -9.71 2.85 1.13
CA GLN A 53 -10.85 2.84 2.06
C GLN A 53 -11.41 4.24 2.27
N LYS A 54 -10.55 5.24 2.50
CA LYS A 54 -10.96 6.64 2.65
C LYS A 54 -11.66 7.18 1.40
N ALA A 55 -11.12 6.90 0.21
CA ALA A 55 -11.73 7.30 -1.06
C ALA A 55 -13.14 6.70 -1.25
N ARG A 56 -13.33 5.42 -0.93
CA ARG A 56 -14.64 4.76 -0.99
C ARG A 56 -15.66 5.36 -0.03
N GLN A 57 -15.25 5.69 1.19
CA GLN A 57 -16.12 6.35 2.16
C GLN A 57 -16.55 7.73 1.67
N ALA A 58 -15.62 8.51 1.12
CA ALA A 58 -15.91 9.82 0.54
C ALA A 58 -16.88 9.73 -0.65
N ASP A 59 -16.69 8.77 -1.55
CA ASP A 59 -17.61 8.53 -2.68
C ASP A 59 -19.01 8.14 -2.18
N LYS A 60 -19.10 7.25 -1.19
CA LYS A 60 -20.39 6.86 -0.57
C LYS A 60 -21.10 8.07 0.05
N ALA A 61 -20.38 8.95 0.75
CA ALA A 61 -20.93 10.17 1.32
C ALA A 61 -21.43 11.14 0.22
N LYS A 62 -20.63 11.36 -0.83
CA LYS A 62 -21.03 12.18 -1.99
C LYS A 62 -22.32 11.67 -2.63
N LYS A 63 -22.40 10.35 -2.90
CA LYS A 63 -23.59 9.72 -3.47
C LYS A 63 -24.83 9.86 -2.58
N ARG A 64 -24.69 9.73 -1.25
CA ARG A 64 -25.79 9.96 -0.30
C ARG A 64 -26.27 11.41 -0.35
N ASN A 65 -25.36 12.37 -0.40
CA ASN A 65 -25.70 13.79 -0.46
C ASN A 65 -26.40 14.17 -1.77
N VAL A 66 -25.94 13.63 -2.91
CA VAL A 66 -26.61 13.85 -4.20
C VAL A 66 -28.04 13.30 -4.18
N LYS A 67 -28.24 12.07 -3.69
CA LYS A 67 -29.59 11.48 -3.55
C LYS A 67 -30.49 12.30 -2.62
N ALA A 68 -29.97 12.76 -1.48
CA ALA A 68 -30.73 13.59 -0.55
C ALA A 68 -31.13 14.95 -1.13
N LYS A 69 -30.29 15.53 -2.01
CA LYS A 69 -30.64 16.76 -2.74
C LYS A 69 -31.66 16.52 -3.84
N GLN A 70 -31.65 15.36 -4.51
CA GLN A 70 -32.63 15.01 -5.56
C GLN A 70 -34.00 14.61 -5.00
N ALA A 71 -34.06 14.17 -3.74
CA ALA A 71 -35.31 13.81 -3.06
C ALA A 71 -35.97 14.99 -2.32
N ARG A 72 -35.31 16.16 -2.30
CA ARG A 72 -35.89 17.44 -1.89
C ARG A 72 -36.40 18.16 -3.12
#